data_AF-A0A8T4ZP34-F1
#
_entry.id   AF-A0A8T4ZP34-F1
#
_cell.length_a   1.000
_cell.length_b   1.000
_cell.length_c   1.000
_cell.angle_alpha   90.00
_cell.angle_beta   90.00
_cell.angle_gamma   90.00
#
_symmetry.space_group_name_H-M   'P 1'
#
loop_
_entity.id
_entity.type
_entity.pdbx_description
1 polymer ?
#
loop_
_entity_poly.entity_id
_entity_poly.type
_entity_poly.pdbx_seq_one_letter_code
_entity_poly.pdbx_strand_id
1 'polypeptide(L)'
;HAGYQTIRGGKQISKGYLHSLGHGIGLEVHEGPGMNELYNHALEEHNVVSVEPGLYDPKIGGVRIEDVVEVTKKGCCNLTQMDVYLEV
;
A
#
# COMPACT_ATOMS: atom_id res chain seq x y z
N HIS A 1 3.09 -14.65 -14.07
CA HIS A 1 2.99 -13.29 -14.64
C HIS A 1 4.14 -12.46 -14.11
N ALA A 2 5.10 -12.09 -14.96
CA ALA A 2 6.21 -11.23 -14.56
C ALA A 2 5.65 -9.83 -14.29
N GLY A 3 5.92 -9.26 -13.11
CA GLY A 3 5.46 -7.92 -12.75
C GLY A 3 5.90 -6.87 -13.76
N TYR A 4 5.08 -5.82 -13.92
CA TYR A 4 5.37 -4.69 -14.80
C TYR A 4 6.62 -3.94 -14.32
N GLN A 5 7.34 -3.31 -15.26
CA GLN A 5 8.53 -2.52 -14.93
C GLN A 5 8.13 -1.24 -14.18
N THR A 6 8.60 -1.08 -12.95
CA THR A 6 8.45 0.18 -12.21
C THR A 6 9.63 1.11 -12.49
N ILE A 7 9.33 2.32 -12.95
CA ILE A 7 10.31 3.41 -13.08
C ILE A 7 10.05 4.41 -11.95
N ARG A 8 11.06 4.68 -11.11
CA ARG A 8 10.95 5.66 -10.02
C ARG A 8 12.18 6.57 -10.04
N GLY A 9 11.96 7.89 -10.04
CA GLY A 9 13.04 8.88 -10.11
C GLY A 9 13.89 8.80 -11.40
N GLY A 10 13.31 8.37 -12.52
CA GLY A 10 14.02 8.21 -13.81
C GLY A 10 14.95 6.99 -13.88
N LYS A 11 14.98 6.14 -12.85
CA LYS A 11 15.70 4.87 -12.86
C LYS A 11 14.72 3.72 -12.88
N GLN A 12 15.05 2.69 -13.66
CA GLN A 12 14.33 1.42 -13.60
C GLN A 12 14.66 0.74 -12.27
N ILE A 13 13.63 0.45 -11.48
CA ILE A 13 13.79 -0.24 -10.20
C ILE A 13 12.98 -1.54 -10.27
N SER A 14 13.66 -2.67 -10.09
CA SER A 14 13.06 -4.01 -10.16
C SER A 14 13.18 -4.79 -8.85
N LYS A 15 13.77 -4.18 -7.82
CA LYS A 15 13.99 -4.78 -6.50
C LYS A 15 13.75 -3.72 -5.41
N GLY A 16 13.20 -4.15 -4.28
CA GLY A 16 12.88 -3.30 -3.13
C GLY A 16 11.42 -2.86 -3.13
N TYR A 17 11.17 -1.59 -2.82
CA TYR A 17 9.83 -1.01 -2.72
C TYR A 17 9.42 -0.37 -4.06
N LEU A 18 8.48 -1.00 -4.75
CA LEU A 18 8.18 -0.73 -6.17
C LEU A 18 6.78 -0.21 -6.48
N HIS A 19 5.96 0.08 -5.47
CA HIS A 19 4.59 0.55 -5.64
C HIS A 19 4.25 1.68 -4.65
N SER A 20 3.01 2.18 -4.69
CA SER A 20 2.46 3.11 -3.69
C SER A 20 2.39 2.45 -2.31
N LEU A 21 2.24 3.22 -1.23
CA LEU A 21 1.92 2.65 0.08
C LEU A 21 0.53 2.03 0.15
N GLY A 22 -0.38 2.49 -0.70
CA GLY A 22 -1.75 2.01 -0.77
C GLY A 22 -2.65 2.95 -1.56
N HIS A 23 -3.96 2.80 -1.37
CA HIS A 23 -5.01 3.53 -2.07
C HIS A 23 -6.29 3.57 -1.25
N GLY A 24 -7.25 4.40 -1.66
CA GLY A 24 -8.59 4.43 -1.10
C GLY A 24 -9.37 3.16 -1.46
N ILE A 25 -10.25 2.75 -0.55
CA ILE A 25 -11.14 1.60 -0.71
C ILE A 25 -12.56 2.05 -0.37
N GLY A 26 -13.51 1.67 -1.21
CA GLY A 26 -14.93 1.93 -0.97
C GLY A 26 -15.81 1.05 -1.85
N LEU A 27 -16.51 1.68 -2.81
CA LEU A 27 -17.30 0.91 -3.78
C LEU A 27 -16.38 0.22 -4.79
N GLU A 28 -15.30 0.88 -5.14
CA GLU A 28 -14.23 0.29 -5.94
C GLU A 28 -13.09 -0.16 -5.03
N VAL A 29 -12.40 -1.23 -5.45
CA VAL A 29 -11.20 -1.69 -4.76
C VAL A 29 -10.12 -0.61 -4.81
N HIS A 30 -10.02 0.13 -5.93
CA HIS A 30 -9.08 1.23 -6.08
C HIS A 30 -9.83 2.53 -6.31
N GLU A 31 -9.88 3.37 -5.28
CA GLU A 31 -10.39 4.73 -5.36
C GLU A 31 -9.44 5.72 -4.67
N GLY A 32 -9.80 7.01 -4.67
CA GLY A 32 -9.08 8.02 -3.91
C GLY A 32 -9.35 7.88 -2.41
N PRO A 33 -8.45 8.32 -1.52
CA PRO A 33 -7.18 9.02 -1.81
C PRO A 33 -6.03 8.07 -2.19
N GLY A 34 -5.04 8.57 -2.94
CA GLY A 34 -3.84 7.78 -3.26
C GLY A 34 -2.77 7.91 -2.17
N MET A 35 -2.15 6.81 -1.75
CA MET A 35 -1.08 6.83 -0.74
C MET A 35 0.31 6.75 -1.41
N ASN A 36 0.72 7.81 -2.09
CA ASN A 36 2.01 7.88 -2.79
C ASN A 36 2.61 9.31 -2.80
N GLU A 37 3.87 9.43 -3.22
CA GLU A 37 4.62 10.69 -3.22
C GLU A 37 4.04 11.80 -4.11
N LEU A 38 3.17 11.46 -5.07
CA LEU A 38 2.54 12.43 -5.96
C LEU A 38 1.22 12.96 -5.40
N TYR A 39 0.64 12.29 -4.39
CA TYR A 39 -0.59 12.73 -3.76
C TYR A 39 -0.28 13.77 -2.68
N ASN A 40 -0.80 14.98 -2.86
CA ASN A 40 -0.44 16.17 -2.07
C ASN A 40 -1.60 16.71 -1.22
N HIS A 41 -2.65 15.93 -1.02
CA HIS A 41 -3.76 16.26 -0.14
C HIS A 41 -3.65 15.52 1.19
N ALA A 42 -4.12 16.14 2.27
CA ALA A 42 -4.20 15.48 3.56
C ALA A 42 -5.29 14.40 3.54
N LEU A 43 -5.10 13.36 4.34
CA LEU A 43 -6.18 12.41 4.63
C LEU A 43 -7.23 13.09 5.51
N GLU A 44 -8.49 12.83 5.20
CA GLU A 44 -9.64 13.35 5.94
C GLU A 44 -10.25 12.24 6.82
N GLU A 45 -10.95 12.66 7.89
CA GLU A 45 -11.72 11.73 8.72
C GLU A 45 -12.69 10.92 7.84
N HIS A 46 -12.82 9.63 8.14
CA HIS A 46 -13.61 8.63 7.39
C HIS A 46 -13.06 8.24 6.02
N ASN A 47 -11.88 8.73 5.61
CA ASN A 47 -11.17 8.09 4.50
C ASN A 47 -10.81 6.66 4.91
N VAL A 48 -11.12 5.70 4.03
CA VAL A 48 -10.72 4.29 4.19
C VAL A 48 -9.66 3.99 3.16
N VAL A 49 -8.49 3.53 3.62
CA VAL A 49 -7.32 3.30 2.76
C VAL A 49 -6.64 1.97 3.08
N SER A 50 -6.00 1.36 2.08
CA SER A 50 -5.00 0.32 2.30
C SER A 50 -3.68 0.92 2.80
N VAL A 51 -3.01 0.20 3.68
CA VAL A 51 -1.62 0.41 4.09
C VAL A 51 -0.88 -0.89 3.85
N GLU A 52 -0.16 -0.96 2.73
CA GLU A 52 0.29 -2.22 2.14
C GLU A 52 1.77 -2.23 1.74
N PRO A 53 2.74 -1.88 2.62
CA PRO A 53 4.16 -1.87 2.25
C PRO A 53 4.64 -3.25 1.78
N GLY A 54 5.43 -3.25 0.69
CA GLY A 54 5.95 -4.48 0.10
C GLY A 54 7.41 -4.38 -0.32
N LEU A 55 8.15 -5.48 -0.12
CA LEU A 55 9.53 -5.64 -0.59
C LEU A 55 9.64 -6.87 -1.49
N TYR A 56 10.26 -6.68 -2.64
CA TYR A 56 10.39 -7.71 -3.66
C TYR A 56 11.83 -7.83 -4.13
N ASP A 57 12.33 -9.06 -4.25
CA ASP A 57 13.57 -9.40 -4.96
C ASP A 57 13.24 -10.51 -5.98
N PRO A 58 13.40 -10.26 -7.29
CA PRO A 58 13.11 -11.25 -8.33
C PRO A 58 13.85 -12.59 -8.16
N LYS A 59 14.96 -12.62 -7.41
CA LYS A 59 15.73 -13.85 -7.17
C LYS A 59 15.27 -14.64 -5.95
N ILE A 60 14.53 -14.02 -5.02
CA ILE A 60 14.18 -14.61 -3.72
C ILE A 60 12.67 -14.76 -3.57
N GLY A 61 11.89 -13.75 -3.99
CA GLY A 61 10.46 -13.65 -3.77
C GLY A 61 10.07 -12.26 -3.28
N GLY A 62 8.94 -12.15 -2.60
CA GLY A 62 8.53 -10.88 -2.00
C GLY A 62 7.57 -11.07 -0.84
N VAL A 63 7.46 -10.04 -0.02
CA VAL A 63 6.54 -9.97 1.11
C VAL A 63 5.77 -8.65 1.01
N ARG A 64 4.47 -8.73 1.27
CA ARG A 64 3.60 -7.58 1.48
C ARG A 64 2.69 -7.90 2.66
N ILE A 65 2.53 -6.93 3.53
CA ILE A 65 1.57 -6.97 4.63
C ILE A 65 0.63 -5.81 4.37
N GLU A 66 -0.67 -6.07 4.39
CA GLU A 66 -1.70 -5.13 3.97
C GLU A 66 -2.83 -5.13 4.99
N ASP A 67 -3.11 -3.94 5.51
CA ASP A 67 -4.26 -3.66 6.36
C ASP A 67 -5.13 -2.58 5.71
N VAL A 68 -6.44 -2.68 5.93
CA VAL A 68 -7.39 -1.61 5.62
C VAL A 68 -7.67 -0.80 6.89
N VAL A 69 -7.51 0.52 6.82
CA VAL A 69 -7.69 1.42 7.96
C VAL A 69 -8.66 2.55 7.63
N GLU A 70 -9.49 2.92 8.60
CA GLU A 70 -10.30 4.14 8.58
C GLU A 70 -9.55 5.27 9.31
N VAL A 71 -9.44 6.43 8.69
CA VAL A 71 -8.87 7.62 9.33
C VAL A 71 -9.88 8.22 10.32
N THR A 72 -9.41 8.54 11.51
CA THR A 72 -10.20 9.18 12.58
C THR A 72 -9.60 10.54 12.94
N LYS A 73 -10.32 11.38 13.70
CA LYS A 73 -9.79 12.69 14.16
C LYS A 73 -8.45 12.62 14.91
N LYS A 74 -8.10 11.47 15.49
CA LYS A 74 -6.93 11.30 16.37
C LYS A 74 -5.93 10.25 15.87
N GLY A 75 -6.13 9.67 14.70
CA GLY A 75 -5.30 8.56 14.20
C GLY A 75 -6.08 7.71 13.20
N CYS A 76 -6.04 6.39 13.36
CA CYS A 76 -6.79 5.46 12.52
C CYS A 76 -7.42 4.32 13.34
N CYS A 77 -8.43 3.69 12.77
CA CYS A 77 -9.02 2.43 13.21
C CYS A 77 -8.61 1.34 12.21
N ASN A 78 -7.96 0.27 12.67
CA ASN A 78 -7.64 -0.87 11.81
C ASN A 78 -8.86 -1.77 11.66
N LEU A 79 -9.31 -1.97 10.42
CA LEU A 79 -10.46 -2.81 10.09
C LEU A 79 -10.04 -4.26 9.81
N THR A 80 -8.74 -4.51 9.64
CA THR A 80 -8.15 -5.83 9.44
C THR A 80 -7.66 -6.35 10.79
N GLN A 81 -8.08 -7.57 11.16
CA GLN A 81 -7.80 -8.16 12.48
C GLN A 81 -6.99 -9.46 12.39
N MET A 82 -6.45 -9.77 11.21
CA MET A 82 -5.62 -10.96 11.04
C MET A 82 -4.25 -10.74 11.67
N ASP A 83 -3.76 -11.75 12.40
CA ASP A 83 -2.42 -11.70 12.96
C ASP A 83 -1.37 -11.73 11.86
N VAL A 84 -0.33 -10.92 12.03
CA VAL A 84 0.81 -10.87 11.10
C VAL A 84 1.91 -11.75 11.64
N TYR A 85 1.99 -12.98 11.11
CA TYR A 85 3.11 -13.90 11.33
C TYR A 85 3.45 -14.64 10.04
N LEU A 86 4.70 -15.07 9.92
CA LEU A 86 5.11 -15.92 8.81
C LEU A 86 4.74 -17.36 9.13
N GLU A 87 3.79 -17.91 8.38
CA GLU A 87 3.46 -19.34 8.40
C GLU A 87 4.28 -20.06 7.31
N VAL A 88 4.89 -21.20 7.65
CA VAL A 88 5.77 -21.98 6.78
C VAL A 88 5.40 -23.46 6.80
#